data_AF-A0A316RXB6-F1
#
_entry.id   AF-A0A316RXB6-F1
#
_cell.length_a   1.000
_cell.length_b   1.000
_cell.length_c   1.000
_cell.angle_alpha   90.00
_cell.angle_beta   90.00
_cell.angle_gamma   90.00
#
_symmetry.space_group_name_H-M   'P 1'
#
loop_
_entity.id
_entity.type
_entity.pdbx_description
1 polymer ?
#
loop_
_entity_poly.entity_id
_entity_poly.type
_entity_poly.pdbx_seq_one_letter_code
_entity_poly.pdbx_strand_id
1 'polypeptide(L)'
;MDLVEQRVPPKEIYFGSFFFAPRYRRELGRMRGISARIQEIDLMKKRLNYYMLNPSTCYPLHEGIWLMTGFSQTNRFETPVKAMVRRIGDELIPDDFCDEIAVILDGEKSLTILSGCSHNGVINICQRASSYFQRPVSAFLGGTHLTDAEPARIRATVRALDALGLRKVCACHCNGEEASAIFARELHSYQPVCAGSTVEF
;
A
#
# COMPACT_ATOMS: atom_id res chain seq x y z
N MET A 1 -18.64 4.75 -2.78
CA MET A 1 -19.54 3.80 -2.09
C MET A 1 -18.62 2.79 -1.43
N ASP A 2 -18.66 2.69 -0.11
CA ASP A 2 -17.79 1.76 0.60
C ASP A 2 -18.26 0.32 0.31
N LEU A 3 -17.32 -0.63 0.17
CA LEU A 3 -17.62 -2.04 -0.10
C LEU A 3 -18.62 -2.65 0.90
N VAL A 4 -18.66 -2.09 2.11
CA VAL A 4 -19.54 -2.46 3.22
C VAL A 4 -21.00 -1.98 3.04
N GLU A 5 -21.25 -1.15 2.03
CA GLU A 5 -22.58 -0.65 1.65
C GLU A 5 -23.16 -1.38 0.44
N GLN A 6 -22.44 -2.34 -0.14
CA GLN A 6 -22.86 -3.04 -1.35
C GLN A 6 -23.94 -4.11 -1.09
N ARG A 7 -24.66 -4.49 -2.15
CA ARG A 7 -25.73 -5.52 -2.13
C ARG A 7 -25.24 -6.91 -1.67
N VAL A 8 -23.96 -7.20 -1.86
CA VAL A 8 -23.32 -8.45 -1.40
C VAL A 8 -22.22 -8.05 -0.42
N PRO A 9 -22.45 -8.16 0.90
CA PRO A 9 -21.43 -7.83 1.88
C PRO A 9 -20.27 -8.83 1.82
N PRO A 10 -19.03 -8.40 2.10
CA PRO A 10 -17.89 -9.31 2.18
C PRO A 10 -18.10 -10.32 3.31
N LYS A 11 -17.64 -11.56 3.08
CA LYS A 11 -17.70 -12.64 4.09
C LYS A 11 -16.83 -12.32 5.31
N GLU A 12 -15.63 -11.81 5.05
CA GLU A 12 -14.59 -11.50 6.02
C GLU A 12 -13.90 -10.20 5.60
N ILE A 13 -13.50 -9.38 6.57
CA ILE A 13 -12.79 -8.12 6.34
C ILE A 13 -11.52 -8.10 7.18
N TYR A 14 -10.40 -7.71 6.58
CA TYR A 14 -9.12 -7.63 7.26
C TYR A 14 -8.66 -6.17 7.33
N PHE A 15 -8.27 -5.75 8.53
CA PHE A 15 -7.75 -4.42 8.80
C PHE A 15 -6.36 -4.52 9.40
N GLY A 16 -5.48 -3.58 9.05
CA GLY A 16 -4.21 -3.46 9.74
C GLY A 16 -4.38 -2.82 11.12
N SER A 17 -3.40 -3.03 11.99
CA SER A 17 -3.39 -2.46 13.33
C SER A 17 -3.55 -0.93 13.30
N PHE A 18 -4.39 -0.39 14.18
CA PHE A 18 -4.71 1.05 14.24
C PHE A 18 -5.43 1.63 13.02
N PHE A 19 -6.08 0.80 12.18
CA PHE A 19 -6.89 1.28 11.05
C PHE A 19 -7.94 2.33 11.48
N PHE A 20 -8.71 2.06 12.56
CA PHE A 20 -9.76 2.97 13.04
C PHE A 20 -9.26 4.17 13.86
N ALA A 21 -7.95 4.26 14.12
CA ALA A 21 -7.41 5.38 14.87
C ALA A 21 -7.62 6.70 14.10
N PRO A 22 -8.03 7.80 14.78
CA PRO A 22 -8.24 9.08 14.11
C PRO A 22 -6.97 9.60 13.44
N ARG A 23 -7.06 10.00 12.16
CA ARG A 23 -5.96 10.55 11.38
C ARG A 23 -6.26 11.95 10.90
N TYR A 24 -5.21 12.75 10.81
CA TYR A 24 -5.28 14.15 10.41
C TYR A 24 -4.15 14.49 9.45
N ARG A 25 -4.42 15.37 8.48
CA ARG A 25 -3.40 16.05 7.69
C ARG A 25 -3.23 17.47 8.23
N ARG A 26 -2.00 17.86 8.55
CA ARG A 26 -1.61 19.22 8.92
C ARG A 26 -1.48 20.07 7.65
N GLU A 27 -2.29 21.11 7.53
CA GLU A 27 -2.31 22.03 6.38
C GLU A 27 -2.41 23.47 6.89
N LEU A 28 -1.38 24.30 6.63
CA LEU A 28 -1.40 25.75 6.91
C LEU A 28 -1.92 26.13 8.31
N GLY A 29 -1.47 25.42 9.35
CA GLY A 29 -1.88 25.67 10.73
C GLY A 29 -3.25 25.09 11.13
N ARG A 30 -3.93 24.38 10.23
CA ARG A 30 -5.17 23.63 10.50
C ARG A 30 -4.93 22.12 10.44
N MET A 31 -5.83 21.37 11.06
CA MET A 31 -5.88 19.91 10.96
C MET A 31 -7.13 19.49 10.21
N ARG A 32 -6.96 18.81 9.08
CA ARG A 32 -8.07 18.19 8.35
C ARG A 32 -8.19 16.73 8.76
N GLY A 33 -9.36 16.31 9.22
CA GLY A 33 -9.64 14.89 9.49
C GLY A 33 -9.61 14.07 8.19
N ILE A 34 -8.83 12.98 8.20
CA ILE A 34 -8.65 12.06 7.06
C ILE A 34 -8.84 10.59 7.49
N SER A 35 -9.46 10.37 8.66
CA SER A 35 -9.81 9.04 9.15
C SER A 35 -10.68 8.27 8.15
N ALA A 36 -10.63 6.94 8.24
CA ALA A 36 -11.56 6.07 7.53
C ALA A 36 -13.01 6.51 7.81
N ARG A 37 -13.85 6.51 6.75
CA ARG A 37 -15.27 6.86 6.89
C ARG A 37 -16.01 5.80 7.70
N ILE A 38 -15.67 4.53 7.46
CA ILE A 38 -16.16 3.40 8.23
C ILE A 38 -15.52 3.36 9.62
N GLN A 39 -16.35 3.21 10.64
CA GLN A 39 -15.93 3.02 12.02
C GLN A 39 -16.15 1.57 12.44
N GLU A 40 -15.43 1.12 13.46
CA GLU A 40 -15.57 -0.24 13.98
C GLU A 40 -17.02 -0.53 14.44
N ILE A 41 -17.69 0.47 15.00
CA ILE A 41 -19.11 0.36 15.41
C ILE A 41 -20.04 0.08 14.22
N ASP A 42 -19.71 0.51 13.01
CA ASP A 42 -20.53 0.25 11.82
C ASP A 42 -20.46 -1.22 11.40
N LEU A 43 -19.29 -1.83 11.56
CA LEU A 43 -19.08 -3.27 11.33
C LEU A 43 -19.85 -4.11 12.36
N MET A 44 -19.78 -3.71 13.64
CA MET A 44 -20.51 -4.36 14.72
C MET A 44 -22.03 -4.31 14.51
N LYS A 45 -22.56 -3.13 14.15
CA LYS A 45 -23.99 -2.95 13.83
C LYS A 45 -24.46 -3.85 12.68
N LYS A 46 -23.60 -4.03 11.67
CA LYS A 46 -23.88 -4.89 10.51
C LYS A 46 -23.56 -6.37 10.75
N ARG A 47 -23.02 -6.73 11.93
CA ARG A 47 -22.61 -8.10 12.29
C ARG A 47 -21.65 -8.71 11.25
N LEU A 48 -20.71 -7.90 10.75
CA LEU A 48 -19.71 -8.35 9.79
C LEU A 48 -18.55 -9.01 10.51
N ASN A 49 -18.02 -10.10 9.95
CA ASN A 49 -16.81 -10.72 10.47
C ASN A 49 -15.61 -9.88 10.04
N TYR A 50 -14.84 -9.41 11.00
CA TYR A 50 -13.61 -8.66 10.74
C TYR A 50 -12.45 -9.11 11.62
N TYR A 51 -11.24 -8.92 11.13
CA TYR A 51 -10.01 -9.32 11.78
C TYR A 51 -9.01 -8.16 11.76
N MET A 52 -8.37 -7.93 12.90
CA MET A 52 -7.25 -7.00 13.01
C MET A 52 -5.94 -7.79 12.86
N LEU A 53 -5.17 -7.49 11.81
CA LEU A 53 -3.86 -8.07 11.61
C LEU A 53 -2.83 -7.34 12.47
N ASN A 54 -2.09 -8.12 13.26
CA ASN A 54 -0.98 -7.59 14.06
C ASN A 54 0.08 -6.95 13.16
N PRO A 55 0.84 -5.95 13.64
CA PRO A 55 1.95 -5.41 12.90
C PRO A 55 2.97 -6.52 12.62
N SER A 56 3.56 -6.49 11.43
CA SER A 56 4.57 -7.46 11.00
C SER A 56 4.06 -8.88 10.75
N THR A 57 2.77 -9.05 10.50
CA THR A 57 2.17 -10.35 10.15
C THR A 57 2.29 -10.62 8.65
N CYS A 58 2.49 -11.88 8.28
CA CYS A 58 2.15 -12.40 6.95
C CYS A 58 1.07 -13.47 7.15
N TYR A 59 -0.17 -13.14 6.83
CA TYR A 59 -1.34 -13.97 7.10
C TYR A 59 -1.74 -14.74 5.84
N PRO A 60 -1.82 -16.08 5.88
CA PRO A 60 -2.31 -16.88 4.75
C PRO A 60 -3.82 -16.68 4.61
N LEU A 61 -4.25 -15.98 3.56
CA LEU A 61 -5.67 -15.76 3.28
C LEU A 61 -6.27 -16.94 2.52
N HIS A 62 -5.51 -17.47 1.56
CA HIS A 62 -5.86 -18.62 0.74
C HIS A 62 -4.57 -19.27 0.19
N GLU A 63 -4.67 -20.45 -0.40
CA GLU A 63 -3.56 -21.04 -1.16
C GLU A 63 -3.01 -20.02 -2.17
N GLY A 64 -1.70 -19.74 -2.07
CA GLY A 64 -0.99 -18.78 -2.91
C GLY A 64 -1.29 -17.30 -2.63
N ILE A 65 -2.12 -16.96 -1.63
CA ILE A 65 -2.54 -15.57 -1.36
C ILE A 65 -2.31 -15.21 0.10
N TRP A 66 -1.56 -14.13 0.33
CA TRP A 66 -1.17 -13.69 1.65
C TRP A 66 -1.47 -12.21 1.86
N LEU A 67 -1.78 -11.84 3.10
CA LEU A 67 -1.87 -10.45 3.55
C LEU A 67 -0.66 -10.11 4.39
N MET A 68 0.11 -9.10 3.99
CA MET A 68 1.33 -8.69 4.67
C MET A 68 1.18 -7.30 5.27
N THR A 69 1.60 -7.15 6.54
CA THR A 69 1.69 -5.87 7.27
C THR A 69 3.12 -5.64 7.79
N GLY A 70 3.36 -4.48 8.42
CA GLY A 70 4.61 -4.18 9.13
C GLY A 70 5.75 -3.76 8.22
N PHE A 71 5.46 -2.91 7.24
CA PHE A 71 6.48 -2.33 6.38
C PHE A 71 7.31 -1.32 7.16
N SER A 72 8.63 -1.48 7.14
CA SER A 72 9.57 -0.56 7.77
C SER A 72 10.17 0.34 6.72
N GLN A 73 10.26 1.64 7.01
CA GLN A 73 10.81 2.64 6.10
C GLN A 73 12.34 2.63 6.14
N THR A 74 12.96 1.64 5.49
CA THR A 74 14.42 1.47 5.49
C THR A 74 15.09 2.23 4.33
N ASN A 75 14.36 2.49 3.24
CA ASN A 75 14.87 3.23 2.09
C ASN A 75 14.85 4.75 2.33
N ARG A 76 16.02 5.39 2.24
CA ARG A 76 16.23 6.82 2.55
C ARG A 76 15.40 7.79 1.70
N PHE A 77 15.00 7.39 0.49
CA PHE A 77 14.19 8.21 -0.42
C PHE A 77 12.69 7.90 -0.33
N GLU A 78 12.27 6.87 0.42
CA GLU A 78 10.87 6.56 0.70
C GLU A 78 10.47 7.24 2.01
N THR A 79 10.39 8.56 1.97
CA THR A 79 10.01 9.36 3.14
C THR A 79 8.49 9.43 3.29
N PRO A 80 7.96 9.28 4.52
CA PRO A 80 6.54 9.40 4.78
C PRO A 80 6.08 10.84 4.58
N VAL A 81 4.77 10.99 4.36
CA VAL A 81 4.15 12.31 4.28
C VAL A 81 4.16 12.94 5.67
N LYS A 82 5.15 13.80 5.94
CA LYS A 82 5.36 14.46 7.24
C LYS A 82 4.14 15.22 7.79
N ALA A 83 3.20 15.58 6.91
CA ALA A 83 1.97 16.27 7.27
C ALA A 83 0.91 15.33 7.88
N MET A 84 1.02 14.01 7.74
CA MET A 84 0.05 13.06 8.27
C MET A 84 0.39 12.66 9.71
N VAL A 85 -0.61 12.72 10.58
CA VAL A 85 -0.51 12.35 11.99
C VAL A 85 -1.68 11.47 12.40
N ARG A 86 -1.42 10.54 13.32
CA ARG A 86 -2.41 9.67 13.96
C ARG A 86 -2.54 10.02 15.44
N ARG A 87 -3.76 9.94 15.96
CA ARG A 87 -4.04 10.11 17.38
C ARG A 87 -3.89 8.78 18.12
N ILE A 88 -3.12 8.77 19.21
CA ILE A 88 -3.04 7.66 20.17
C ILE A 88 -3.31 8.24 21.56
N GLY A 89 -4.47 7.89 22.14
CA GLY A 89 -4.97 8.57 23.34
C GLY A 89 -5.11 10.07 23.09
N ASP A 90 -4.42 10.87 23.90
CA ASP A 90 -4.41 12.33 23.77
C ASP A 90 -3.29 12.88 22.88
N GLU A 91 -2.35 12.04 22.45
CA GLU A 91 -1.19 12.45 21.66
C GLU A 91 -1.45 12.37 20.15
N LEU A 92 -0.82 13.30 19.41
CA LEU A 92 -0.75 13.28 17.95
C LEU A 92 0.68 12.98 17.51
N ILE A 93 0.89 11.78 16.99
CA ILE A 93 2.20 11.33 16.53
C ILE A 93 2.25 11.30 15.00
N PRO A 94 3.44 11.40 14.38
CA PRO A 94 3.61 11.14 12.95
C PRO A 94 2.99 9.79 12.56
N ASP A 95 2.25 9.76 11.45
CA ASP A 95 1.65 8.51 10.99
C ASP A 95 2.73 7.63 10.34
N ASP A 96 2.88 6.42 10.87
CA ASP A 96 3.80 5.40 10.40
C ASP A 96 3.14 4.40 9.43
N PHE A 97 1.83 4.56 9.17
CA PHE A 97 1.07 3.69 8.29
C PHE A 97 1.20 2.21 8.65
N CYS A 98 1.32 1.88 9.94
CA CYS A 98 1.43 0.49 10.38
C CYS A 98 0.14 -0.35 10.17
N ASP A 99 -0.95 0.30 9.77
CA ASP A 99 -2.19 -0.31 9.29
C ASP A 99 -2.14 -0.76 7.82
N GLU A 100 -1.10 -0.41 7.08
CA GLU A 100 -0.98 -0.75 5.67
C GLU A 100 -0.88 -2.26 5.45
N ILE A 101 -1.71 -2.77 4.53
CA ILE A 101 -1.72 -4.16 4.07
C ILE A 101 -1.35 -4.17 2.59
N ALA A 102 -0.42 -5.04 2.20
CA ALA A 102 -0.23 -5.46 0.81
C ALA A 102 -0.66 -6.92 0.65
N VAL A 103 -1.22 -7.24 -0.52
CA VAL A 103 -1.52 -8.63 -0.90
C VAL A 103 -0.31 -9.20 -1.63
N ILE A 104 0.12 -10.39 -1.24
CA ILE A 104 1.19 -11.13 -1.89
C ILE A 104 0.59 -12.33 -2.57
N LEU A 105 0.81 -12.44 -3.88
CA LEU A 105 0.51 -13.63 -4.65
C LEU A 105 1.80 -14.44 -4.78
N ASP A 106 1.77 -15.64 -4.20
CA ASP A 106 2.90 -16.56 -4.15
C ASP A 106 2.84 -17.51 -5.36
N GLY A 107 3.39 -17.05 -6.50
CA GLY A 107 3.41 -17.82 -7.75
C GLY A 107 4.51 -18.88 -7.78
N GLU A 108 4.60 -19.66 -8.87
CA GLU A 108 5.58 -20.75 -8.97
C GLU A 108 7.05 -20.29 -8.94
N LYS A 109 7.36 -19.13 -9.56
CA LYS A 109 8.75 -18.66 -9.73
C LYS A 109 9.08 -17.41 -8.93
N SER A 110 8.09 -16.59 -8.64
CA SER A 110 8.29 -15.26 -8.05
C SER A 110 6.99 -14.75 -7.44
N LEU A 111 7.13 -13.70 -6.62
CA LEU A 111 6.02 -13.04 -5.97
C LEU A 111 5.45 -11.93 -6.86
N THR A 112 4.13 -11.75 -6.79
CA THR A 112 3.44 -10.56 -7.29
C THR A 112 2.83 -9.80 -6.12
N ILE A 113 3.03 -8.49 -6.10
CA ILE A 113 2.56 -7.61 -5.02
C ILE A 113 1.37 -6.79 -5.53
N LEU A 114 0.28 -6.81 -4.78
CA LEU A 114 -0.83 -5.88 -4.95
C LEU A 114 -0.87 -4.91 -3.77
N SER A 115 -0.82 -3.61 -4.05
CA SER A 115 -0.81 -2.57 -3.01
C SER A 115 -1.84 -1.47 -3.30
N GLY A 116 -2.37 -0.86 -2.24
CA GLY A 116 -3.24 0.31 -2.33
C GLY A 116 -2.50 1.55 -2.83
N CYS A 117 -1.93 2.35 -1.92
CA CYS A 117 -1.08 3.51 -2.27
C CYS A 117 0.39 3.35 -1.90
N SER A 118 0.80 2.33 -1.13
CA SER A 118 2.20 2.14 -0.70
C SER A 118 2.75 3.35 0.07
N HIS A 119 2.07 3.78 1.12
CA HIS A 119 2.51 4.88 1.98
C HIS A 119 3.87 4.62 2.61
N ASN A 120 4.15 3.36 2.98
CA ASN A 120 5.48 2.96 3.45
C ASN A 120 6.52 2.83 2.34
N GLY A 121 6.15 3.06 1.08
CA GLY A 121 7.05 2.97 -0.06
C GLY A 121 7.03 1.61 -0.75
N VAL A 122 6.96 1.64 -2.08
CA VAL A 122 6.90 0.45 -2.93
C VAL A 122 8.16 -0.42 -2.79
N ILE A 123 9.34 0.18 -2.60
CA ILE A 123 10.60 -0.56 -2.47
C ILE A 123 10.64 -1.28 -1.11
N ASN A 124 10.26 -0.61 -0.02
CA ASN A 124 10.15 -1.22 1.30
C ASN A 124 9.16 -2.41 1.30
N ILE A 125 8.01 -2.27 0.64
CA ILE A 125 7.03 -3.35 0.51
C ILE A 125 7.62 -4.55 -0.25
N CYS A 126 8.22 -4.31 -1.42
CA CYS A 126 8.82 -5.38 -2.23
C CYS A 126 9.97 -6.08 -1.49
N GLN A 127 10.84 -5.32 -0.82
CA GLN A 127 11.96 -5.88 -0.06
C GLN A 127 11.51 -6.71 1.13
N ARG A 128 10.48 -6.25 1.86
CA ARG A 128 9.91 -7.03 2.97
C ARG A 128 9.33 -8.34 2.47
N ALA A 129 8.53 -8.31 1.39
CA ALA A 129 7.96 -9.52 0.79
C ALA A 129 9.06 -10.48 0.34
N SER A 130 10.04 -9.97 -0.41
CA SER A 130 11.16 -10.78 -0.90
C SER A 130 11.94 -11.43 0.24
N SER A 131 12.19 -10.67 1.32
CA SER A 131 12.92 -11.14 2.50
C SER A 131 12.10 -12.12 3.34
N TYR A 132 10.79 -11.94 3.47
CA TYR A 132 9.93 -12.86 4.22
C TYR A 132 9.84 -14.23 3.55
N PHE A 133 9.57 -14.24 2.23
CA PHE A 133 9.42 -15.50 1.48
C PHE A 133 10.75 -16.08 1.00
N GLN A 134 11.85 -15.33 1.08
CA GLN A 134 13.16 -15.69 0.48
C GLN A 134 13.04 -15.94 -1.04
N ARG A 135 12.25 -15.10 -1.71
CA ARG A 135 11.90 -15.24 -3.14
C ARG A 135 11.94 -13.89 -3.85
N PRO A 136 12.22 -13.84 -5.16
CA PRO A 136 12.21 -12.58 -5.89
C PRO A 136 10.78 -12.06 -6.09
N VAL A 137 10.63 -10.74 -6.02
CA VAL A 137 9.41 -10.05 -6.48
C VAL A 137 9.57 -9.75 -7.95
N SER A 138 8.68 -10.28 -8.79
CA SER A 138 8.74 -10.03 -10.24
C SER A 138 7.73 -9.01 -10.72
N ALA A 139 6.68 -8.77 -9.95
CA ALA A 139 5.61 -7.89 -10.37
C ALA A 139 5.01 -7.08 -9.23
N PHE A 140 4.59 -5.87 -9.56
CA PHE A 140 3.90 -4.96 -8.66
C PHE A 140 2.72 -4.31 -9.38
N LEU A 141 1.55 -4.30 -8.74
CA LEU A 141 0.35 -3.58 -9.18
C LEU A 141 -0.17 -2.74 -8.01
N GLY A 142 -0.30 -1.43 -8.21
CA GLY A 142 -0.80 -0.55 -7.16
C GLY A 142 -0.31 0.88 -7.25
N GLY A 143 -0.69 1.70 -6.26
CA GLY A 143 -0.13 3.03 -6.09
C GLY A 143 1.25 3.01 -5.45
N THR A 144 2.09 3.97 -5.82
CA THR A 144 3.46 4.16 -5.32
C THR A 144 3.61 5.40 -4.42
N HIS A 145 2.54 6.19 -4.29
CA HIS A 145 2.50 7.46 -3.56
C HIS A 145 3.56 8.49 -4.03
N LEU A 146 3.76 8.59 -5.34
CA LEU A 146 4.73 9.49 -5.97
C LEU A 146 4.12 10.77 -6.57
N THR A 147 2.82 11.02 -6.40
CA THR A 147 2.12 12.18 -7.01
C THR A 147 2.80 13.53 -6.76
N ASP A 148 3.29 13.76 -5.54
CA ASP A 148 3.94 15.02 -5.14
C ASP A 148 5.46 14.84 -4.95
N ALA A 149 6.05 13.80 -5.56
CA ALA A 149 7.48 13.50 -5.42
C ALA A 149 8.31 14.29 -6.43
N GLU A 150 9.41 14.89 -5.98
CA GLU A 150 10.39 15.50 -6.87
C GLU A 150 10.97 14.46 -7.88
N PRO A 151 11.31 14.87 -9.12
CA PRO A 151 11.83 13.98 -10.16
C PRO A 151 13.02 13.12 -9.72
N ALA A 152 13.88 13.66 -8.84
CA ALA A 152 15.03 12.93 -8.29
C ALA A 152 14.60 11.70 -7.47
N ARG A 153 13.52 11.82 -6.67
CA ARG A 153 12.94 10.72 -5.90
C ARG A 153 12.30 9.69 -6.82
N ILE A 154 11.54 10.14 -7.82
CA ILE A 154 10.91 9.25 -8.81
C ILE A 154 11.97 8.41 -9.53
N ARG A 155 13.04 9.03 -10.02
CA ARG A 155 14.14 8.32 -10.69
C ARG A 155 14.89 7.37 -9.74
N ALA A 156 15.00 7.70 -8.46
CA ALA A 156 15.56 6.78 -7.47
C ALA A 156 14.67 5.53 -7.31
N THR A 157 13.35 5.71 -7.27
CA THR A 157 12.40 4.59 -7.28
C THR A 157 12.51 3.77 -8.56
N VAL A 158 12.60 4.38 -9.75
CA VAL A 158 12.81 3.66 -11.03
C VAL A 158 14.05 2.76 -10.95
N ARG A 159 15.21 3.32 -10.56
CA ARG A 159 16.46 2.56 -10.43
C ARG A 159 16.34 1.42 -9.42
N ALA A 160 15.62 1.63 -8.32
CA ALA A 160 15.42 0.61 -7.30
C ALA A 160 14.48 -0.51 -7.77
N LEU A 161 13.41 -0.20 -8.50
CA LEU A 161 12.51 -1.20 -9.10
C LEU A 161 13.24 -2.06 -10.13
N ASP A 162 14.08 -1.43 -10.96
CA ASP A 162 14.92 -2.12 -11.94
C ASP A 162 15.98 -3.01 -11.26
N ALA A 163 16.67 -2.48 -10.24
CA ALA A 163 17.66 -3.25 -9.47
C ALA A 163 17.06 -4.43 -8.69
N LEU A 164 15.80 -4.33 -8.27
CA LEU A 164 15.06 -5.45 -7.67
C LEU A 164 14.66 -6.52 -8.71
N GLY A 165 14.83 -6.24 -10.01
CA GLY A 165 14.52 -7.18 -11.09
C GLY A 165 13.03 -7.33 -11.37
N LEU A 166 12.21 -6.31 -11.06
CA LEU A 166 10.78 -6.35 -11.39
C LEU A 166 10.62 -6.38 -12.90
N ARG A 167 9.94 -7.42 -13.39
CA ARG A 167 9.64 -7.64 -14.80
C ARG A 167 8.34 -6.94 -15.23
N LYS A 168 7.46 -6.64 -14.28
CA LYS A 168 6.18 -5.96 -14.54
C LYS A 168 5.80 -4.99 -13.44
N VAL A 169 5.68 -3.71 -13.77
CA VAL A 169 5.28 -2.66 -12.84
C VAL A 169 4.05 -1.95 -13.40
N CYS A 170 2.91 -2.17 -12.75
CA CYS A 170 1.64 -1.54 -13.09
C CYS A 170 1.31 -0.49 -12.03
N ALA A 171 2.02 0.64 -12.07
CA ALA A 171 1.79 1.74 -11.13
C ALA A 171 0.53 2.53 -11.51
N CYS A 172 -0.40 2.72 -10.56
CA CYS A 172 -1.70 3.37 -10.78
C CYS A 172 -2.10 4.25 -9.59
N HIS A 173 -3.35 4.75 -9.57
CA HIS A 173 -3.94 5.51 -8.47
C HIS A 173 -3.08 6.70 -7.98
N CYS A 174 -2.38 6.55 -6.85
CA CYS A 174 -1.52 7.56 -6.22
C CYS A 174 -0.12 7.71 -6.88
N ASN A 175 0.10 7.23 -8.12
CA ASN A 175 1.40 7.35 -8.80
C ASN A 175 1.67 8.79 -9.27
N GLY A 176 0.66 9.46 -9.83
CA GLY A 176 0.79 10.80 -10.42
C GLY A 176 1.28 10.82 -11.86
N GLU A 177 0.95 11.89 -12.58
CA GLU A 177 1.24 12.03 -14.02
C GLU A 177 2.75 12.10 -14.30
N GLU A 178 3.49 12.89 -13.51
CA GLU A 178 4.94 13.04 -13.69
C GLU A 178 5.68 11.72 -13.44
N ALA A 179 5.34 10.99 -12.37
CA ALA A 179 5.91 9.68 -12.10
C ALA A 179 5.58 8.69 -13.22
N SER A 180 4.35 8.70 -13.73
CA SER A 180 3.94 7.83 -14.84
C SER A 180 4.71 8.16 -16.13
N ALA A 181 4.94 9.44 -16.41
CA ALA A 181 5.71 9.90 -17.56
C ALA A 181 7.20 9.52 -17.46
N ILE A 182 7.80 9.57 -16.26
CA ILE A 182 9.18 9.12 -16.03
C ILE A 182 9.25 7.59 -16.12
N PHE A 183 8.32 6.86 -15.50
CA PHE A 183 8.28 5.39 -15.56
C PHE A 183 8.17 4.90 -17.00
N ALA A 184 7.28 5.50 -17.80
CA ALA A 184 7.13 5.16 -19.23
C ALA A 184 8.39 5.41 -20.06
N ARG A 185 9.25 6.36 -19.67
CA ARG A 185 10.50 6.66 -20.39
C ARG A 185 11.68 5.83 -19.91
N GLU A 186 11.72 5.48 -18.63
CA GLU A 186 12.95 5.03 -17.96
C GLU A 186 12.86 3.66 -17.30
N LEU A 187 11.65 3.11 -17.14
CA LEU A 187 11.44 1.79 -16.55
C LEU A 187 10.87 0.83 -17.60
N HIS A 188 11.71 -0.01 -18.19
CA HIS A 188 11.29 -0.95 -19.25
C HIS A 188 10.19 -1.92 -18.79
N SER A 189 10.14 -2.27 -17.51
CA SER A 189 9.11 -3.12 -16.94
C SER A 189 7.77 -2.42 -16.67
N TYR A 190 7.67 -1.11 -16.91
CA TYR A 190 6.44 -0.36 -16.67
C TYR A 190 5.37 -0.69 -17.71
N GLN A 191 4.18 -1.05 -17.24
CA GLN A 191 2.99 -1.25 -18.04
C GLN A 191 1.89 -0.31 -17.54
N PRO A 192 1.46 0.68 -18.34
CA PRO A 192 0.34 1.55 -17.99
C PRO A 192 -0.94 0.72 -17.80
N VAL A 193 -1.73 1.06 -16.79
CA VAL A 193 -3.02 0.41 -16.51
C VAL A 193 -4.07 1.46 -16.17
N CYS A 194 -5.31 1.17 -16.53
CA CYS A 194 -6.48 1.99 -16.24
C CYS A 194 -7.66 1.10 -15.77
N ALA A 195 -8.77 1.73 -15.39
CA ALA A 195 -9.99 0.98 -15.07
C ALA A 195 -10.41 0.10 -16.26
N GLY A 196 -10.70 -1.18 -15.99
CA GLY A 196 -11.03 -2.16 -17.02
C GLY A 196 -9.83 -2.88 -17.65
N SER A 197 -8.59 -2.53 -17.28
CA SER A 197 -7.41 -3.28 -17.71
C SER A 197 -7.37 -4.68 -17.11
N THR A 198 -6.94 -5.66 -17.91
CA THR A 198 -6.58 -7.01 -17.45
C THR A 198 -5.06 -7.15 -17.51
N VAL A 199 -4.48 -7.71 -16.44
CA VAL A 199 -3.04 -7.92 -16.34
C VAL A 199 -2.79 -9.39 -15.97
N GLU A 200 -1.96 -10.05 -16.76
CA GLU A 200 -1.54 -11.44 -16.56
C GLU A 200 -0.14 -11.47 -15.95
N PHE A 201 0.14 -12.43 -15.06
CA PHE A 201 1.42 -12.52 -14.33
C PHE A 201 2.03 -13.91 -14.46
#